data_AF-A0A072NIM8-F1
#
_entry.id   AF-A0A072NIM8-F1
#
_cell.length_a   1.000
_cell.length_b   1.000
_cell.length_c   1.000
_cell.angle_alpha   90.00
_cell.angle_beta   90.00
_cell.angle_gamma   90.00
#
_symmetry.space_group_name_H-M   'P 1'
#
loop_
_entity.id
_entity.type
_entity.pdbx_description
1 polymer ?
#
loop_
_entity_poly.entity_id
_entity_poly.type
_entity_poly.pdbx_seq_one_letter_code
_entity_poly.pdbx_strand_id
1 'polypeptide(L)' 'MNSHEIEYKLYGDDMQFVEIELDPGESTIAEAGAMMMQEDGIEMETIFGDGASSDKGLFGKLLGAGKRILTGESYL' A
#
# COMPACT_ATOMS: atom_id res chain seq x y z
N MET A 1 10.70 3.24 -10.12
CA MET A 1 10.60 2.61 -8.79
C MET A 1 10.63 1.13 -9.05
N ASN A 2 11.72 0.45 -8.70
CA ASN A 2 11.80 -1.00 -8.86
C ASN A 2 11.30 -1.60 -7.56
N SER A 3 10.40 -2.58 -7.65
CA SER A 3 10.02 -3.36 -6.47
C SER A 3 11.20 -4.19 -6.02
N HIS A 4 11.35 -4.38 -4.72
CA HIS A 4 12.28 -5.35 -4.17
C HIS A 4 11.85 -6.77 -4.56
N GLU A 5 12.83 -7.64 -4.74
CA GLU A 5 12.58 -9.08 -4.87
C GLU A 5 12.45 -9.61 -3.43
N ILE A 6 11.30 -10.18 -3.10
CA ILE A 6 10.95 -10.57 -1.73
C ILE A 6 10.89 -12.09 -1.63
N GLU A 7 11.49 -12.66 -0.60
CA GLU A 7 11.38 -14.07 -0.27
C GLU A 7 10.03 -14.39 0.39
N TYR A 8 9.42 -15.50 -0.04
CA TYR A 8 8.16 -15.96 0.51
C TYR A 8 8.07 -17.48 0.58
N LYS A 9 7.20 -17.98 1.45
CA LYS A 9 6.90 -19.40 1.59
C LYS A 9 5.41 -19.64 1.80
N LEU A 10 4.86 -20.61 1.06
CA LEU A 10 3.48 -21.04 1.20
C LEU A 10 3.40 -22.18 2.21
N TYR A 11 2.45 -22.07 3.13
CA TYR A 11 2.16 -23.08 4.14
C TYR A 11 0.70 -23.50 4.08
N GLY A 12 0.43 -24.68 4.61
CA GLY A 12 -0.90 -25.27 4.69
C GLY A 12 -1.28 -26.09 3.46
N ASP A 13 -2.26 -26.96 3.66
CA ASP A 13 -2.90 -27.75 2.59
C ASP A 13 -4.34 -27.25 2.43
N ASP A 14 -5.17 -27.44 3.47
CA ASP A 14 -6.56 -26.96 3.51
C ASP A 14 -6.71 -25.48 3.88
N MET A 15 -5.87 -24.98 4.79
CA MET A 15 -5.84 -23.56 5.19
C MET A 15 -4.49 -22.97 4.82
N GLN A 16 -4.46 -22.28 3.68
CA GLN A 16 -3.23 -21.76 3.12
C GLN A 16 -2.94 -20.34 3.60
N PHE A 17 -1.67 -20.08 3.88
CA PHE A 17 -1.17 -18.73 4.12
C PHE A 17 0.22 -18.56 3.52
N VAL A 18 0.59 -17.30 3.27
CA VAL A 18 1.92 -16.92 2.78
C VAL A 18 2.68 -16.25 3.91
N GLU A 19 3.88 -16.75 4.17
CA GLU A 19 4.89 -16.09 5.00
C GLU A 19 5.79 -15.27 4.09
N ILE A 20 6.09 -14.05 4.51
CA ILE A 20 6.91 -13.10 3.76
C ILE A 20 8.09 -12.73 4.65
N GLU A 21 9.30 -12.93 4.16
CA GLU A 21 10.54 -12.49 4.82
C GLU A 21 10.90 -11.11 4.26
N LEU A 22 11.34 -10.19 5.12
CA LEU A 22 11.69 -8.82 4.74
C LEU A 22 13.09 -8.50 5.23
N ASP A 23 13.95 -8.10 4.30
CA ASP A 23 15.24 -7.52 4.66
C ASP A 23 15.05 -6.09 5.21
N PRO A 24 16.04 -5.56 5.96
CA PRO A 24 15.97 -4.19 6.48
C PRO A 24 15.71 -3.14 5.39
N GLY A 25 14.56 -2.46 5.48
CA GLY A 25 14.14 -1.42 4.53
C GLY A 25 13.23 -1.92 3.41
N GLU A 26 12.92 -3.21 3.38
CA GLU A 26 11.91 -3.77 2.48
C GLU A 26 10.50 -3.61 3.04
N SER A 27 9.53 -3.68 2.13
CA SER A 27 8.11 -3.50 2.47
C SER A 27 7.25 -4.31 1.53
N THR A 28 6.17 -4.88 2.06
CA THR A 28 5.12 -5.51 1.27
C THR A 28 3.79 -4.79 1.49
N ILE A 29 2.89 -4.88 0.50
CA ILE A 29 1.55 -4.29 0.56
C ILE A 29 0.55 -5.42 0.46
N ALA A 30 -0.39 -5.45 1.41
CA ALA A 30 -1.48 -6.42 1.43
C ALA A 30 -2.81 -5.72 1.67
N GLU A 31 -3.91 -6.42 1.35
CA GLU A 31 -5.26 -5.93 1.65
C GLU A 31 -5.51 -5.86 3.16
N ALA A 32 -6.40 -4.96 3.57
CA ALA A 32 -6.78 -4.84 4.96
C ALA A 32 -7.38 -6.15 5.49
N GLY A 33 -6.80 -6.67 6.58
CA GLY A 33 -7.21 -7.94 7.19
C GLY A 33 -6.54 -9.19 6.60
N ALA A 34 -5.65 -9.04 5.60
CA ALA A 34 -4.86 -10.16 5.08
C ALA A 34 -3.68 -10.55 6.01
N MET A 35 -3.17 -9.59 6.80
CA MET A 35 -2.11 -9.86 7.76
C MET A 35 -2.64 -10.71 8.92
N MET A 36 -2.01 -11.86 9.16
CA MET A 36 -2.39 -12.79 10.22
C MET A 36 -1.50 -12.67 11.46
N MET A 37 -0.18 -12.60 11.26
CA MET A 37 0.83 -12.57 12.30
C MET A 37 1.98 -11.67 11.85
N GLN A 38 2.71 -11.08 12.80
CA GLN A 38 3.93 -10.32 12.56
C GLN A 38 4.99 -10.72 13.59
N GLU A 39 6.26 -10.63 13.20
CA GLU A 39 7.38 -10.80 14.13
C GLU A 39 7.83 -9.46 14.74
N ASP A 40 8.66 -9.54 15.79
CA ASP A 40 9.27 -8.36 16.40
C ASP A 40 10.19 -7.65 15.39
N GLY A 41 10.04 -6.33 15.24
CA GLY A 41 10.81 -5.53 14.29
C GLY A 41 10.10 -5.25 12.96
N ILE A 42 8.94 -5.86 12.72
CA ILE A 42 8.07 -5.51 11.59
C ILE A 42 7.08 -4.42 12.00
N GLU A 43 7.01 -3.34 11.22
CA GLU A 43 6.07 -2.24 11.40
C GLU A 43 4.91 -2.33 10.39
N MET A 44 3.68 -2.23 10.89
CA MET A 44 2.48 -2.17 10.05
C MET A 44 2.00 -0.72 9.91
N GLU A 45 1.90 -0.25 8.67
CA GLU A 45 1.29 1.04 8.34
C GLU A 45 0.03 0.83 7.48
N THR A 46 -1.06 1.51 7.82
CA THR A 46 -2.25 1.55 6.98
C THR A 46 -2.17 2.72 6.04
N ILE A 47 -2.03 2.46 4.75
CA ILE A 47 -1.98 3.48 3.70
C ILE A 47 -3.26 3.48 2.86
N PHE A 48 -3.70 4.67 2.43
CA PHE A 48 -4.82 4.82 1.50
C PHE A 48 -4.31 4.88 0.05
N GLY A 49 -4.37 3.75 -0.66
CA GLY A 49 -3.92 3.62 -2.05
C GLY A 49 -3.07 2.37 -2.24
N ASP A 50 -2.29 2.33 -3.33
CA ASP A 50 -1.43 1.21 -3.72
C ASP A 50 0.03 1.36 -3.26
N GLY A 51 0.32 2.35 -2.40
CA GLY A 51 1.69 2.66 -1.93
C GLY A 51 2.66 3.17 -3.00
N ALA A 52 2.31 3.12 -4.29
CA ALA A 52 3.16 3.56 -5.40
C ALA A 52 3.26 5.09 -5.52
N SER A 53 2.51 5.83 -4.69
CA SER A 53 2.39 7.29 -4.75
C SER A 53 3.11 7.98 -3.58
N SER A 54 4.44 7.87 -3.49
CA SER A 54 5.22 8.66 -2.52
C SER A 54 5.32 10.15 -2.86
N ASP A 55 4.70 10.63 -3.95
CA ASP A 55 4.98 11.99 -4.46
C ASP A 55 3.75 12.84 -4.84
N LYS A 56 2.56 12.47 -4.36
CA LYS A 56 1.40 13.37 -4.39
C LYS A 56 0.74 13.39 -3.03
N GLY A 57 1.44 14.03 -2.10
CA GLY A 57 0.90 14.40 -0.79
C GLY A 57 -0.45 15.09 -0.91
N LEU A 58 -1.14 15.23 0.23
CA LEU A 58 -2.47 15.81 0.39
C LEU A 58 -2.75 17.06 -0.49
N PHE A 59 -1.72 17.85 -0.78
CA PHE A 59 -1.73 19.01 -1.69
C PHE A 59 -2.06 18.68 -3.16
N GLY A 60 -1.64 17.52 -3.69
CA GLY A 60 -1.94 17.07 -5.05
C GLY A 60 -3.39 16.61 -5.24
N LYS A 61 -3.98 15.98 -4.21
CA LYS A 61 -5.43 15.65 -4.20
C LYS A 61 -6.27 16.93 -4.07
N LEU A 62 -5.82 17.90 -3.27
CA LEU A 62 -6.50 19.19 -3.10
C LEU A 62 -6.42 20.07 -4.38
N LEU A 63 -5.26 20.11 -5.05
CA LEU A 63 -5.11 20.76 -6.36
C LEU A 63 -5.93 20.08 -7.45
N GLY A 64 -6.04 18.75 -7.44
CA GLY A 64 -6.90 18.01 -8.38
C GLY A 64 -8.39 18.31 -8.21
N ALA A 65 -8.87 18.46 -6.97
CA ALA A 65 -10.23 18.89 -6.66
C ALA A 65 -10.46 20.38 -6.99
N GLY A 66 -9.50 21.25 -6.70
CA GLY A 66 -9.56 22.67 -7.05
C GLY A 66 -9.54 22.93 -8.56
N LYS A 67 -8.83 22.11 -9.34
CA LYS A 67 -8.80 22.21 -10.79
C LYS A 67 -10.17 21.90 -11.41
N ARG A 68 -10.95 20.96 -10.85
CA ARG A 68 -12.32 20.68 -11.29
C ARG A 68 -13.27 21.87 -11.08
N ILE A 69 -13.10 22.60 -9.98
CA ILE A 69 -13.86 23.83 -9.72
C ILE A 69 -13.43 24.94 -10.69
N LEU A 70 -12.14 25.06 -11.00
CA LEU A 70 -11.62 26.08 -11.93
C LEU A 70 -11.92 25.78 -13.41
N THR A 71 -12.05 24.52 -13.82
CA THR A 71 -12.38 24.13 -15.20
C THR A 71 -13.87 24.17 -15.52
N GLY A 72 -14.71 24.65 -14.60
CA GLY A 72 -16.02 25.22 -14.96
C GLY A 72 -17.09 24.25 -15.44
N GLU A 73 -16.96 22.93 -15.23
CA GLU A 73 -18.07 22.00 -15.40
C GLU A 73 -18.88 21.89 -14.10
N SER A 74 -19.33 23.03 -13.60
CA SER A 74 -20.53 23.08 -12.76
C SER A 74 -21.72 23.00 -13.71
N TYR A 75 -22.28 21.80 -13.91
CA TYR A 75 -23.67 21.71 -14.32
C TYR A 75 -24.54 21.96 -13.09
N LEU A 76 -24.80 23.25 -12.83
CA LEU A 76 -25.93 23.80 -12.09
C LEU A 76 -26.21 25.20 -12.64
#